data_AF-A0A5J5D8C9-F1
#
_entry.id   AF-A0A5J5D8C9-F1
#
_cell.length_a   1.000
_cell.length_b   1.000
_cell.length_c   1.000
_cell.angle_alpha   90.00
_cell.angle_beta   90.00
_cell.angle_gamma   90.00
#
_symmetry.space_group_name_H-M   'P 1'
#
loop_
_entity.id
_entity.type
_entity.pdbx_description
1 polymer ?
#
loop_
_entity_poly.entity_id
_entity_poly.type
_entity_poly.pdbx_seq_one_letter_code
_entity_poly.pdbx_strand_id
1 'polypeptide(L)'
;MSSVVGSGVGELSLGELPMESWMSHLPCALWDTPLYQLAIPGSHNAITYCLDMNDRSPVDLTQPDMLQKLDKYMKPLIRPFEYTIKQQLDCGVRYCDLRIAHRPNDSSTDLYFYHGVYTTLTVETVLMEIREWLDAHPKELVILSFSHFLGLSQELHMLLLTTIRNEVLTLRNLWALGYQVMVSYEHSMASYHGDLWPHIPYWWANKCKAEALIEDFEHRKQHGRPGGFFVTGMNLTEDLKYICTHPTESLKDLVMSTYPTLLSWVKEQTPGSRVGSLNIIAGDFIAESQFVPTVVKLNEKLLKCVLQACDRPCDMDLGYQDWMSALPAELWDVPLTNLAIPGSHDAMSYCLDINSPLVPSESDLFWLLDRLFSCFTRPAIFRWATTQDKSIEEQLSMGIRFFDLRVAHKPDDSSSHLYFTHETLASVSTWLDSHPKEIVILACSHFEGLEDKLHQLFIFSLKKLFGSKLCPQKESVLTLRSLWASGYQVVLSYDSQTAARHPELWPAIPYWWANQRTAQGVISYLDWNRDLGRPEGFFVSGLNLTADRRYITENPKQSLRTLTFSNWECLRKWLEGQAPGPDPKSLNIIAGDFVGPLPLCSLVIALNKKLLQKNAVRQN
;
A
#
# COMPACT_ATOMS: atom_id res chain seq x y z
N MET A 1 44.41 24.92 10.79
CA MET A 1 43.40 24.98 11.87
C MET A 1 42.07 25.39 11.26
N SER A 2 40.97 24.86 11.81
CA SER A 2 39.55 24.92 11.37
C SER A 2 39.13 23.70 10.52
N SER A 3 38.86 22.51 11.10
CA SER A 3 37.58 22.01 11.71
C SER A 3 36.37 22.15 10.77
N VAL A 4 36.00 21.12 9.99
CA VAL A 4 35.12 19.97 10.34
C VAL A 4 33.84 20.37 11.06
N VAL A 5 32.72 20.31 10.34
CA VAL A 5 31.43 19.83 10.85
C VAL A 5 30.86 18.91 9.77
N GLY A 6 31.06 17.60 9.94
CA GLY A 6 30.27 16.59 9.23
C GLY A 6 29.11 16.19 10.14
N SER A 7 27.86 16.41 9.71
CA SER A 7 26.69 15.84 10.36
C SER A 7 26.47 14.43 9.82
N GLY A 8 27.02 13.45 10.55
CA GLY A 8 26.64 12.06 10.41
C GLY A 8 25.28 11.82 11.06
N VAL A 9 24.30 11.43 10.26
CA VAL A 9 23.17 10.60 10.70
C VAL A 9 23.40 9.27 10.00
N GLY A 10 23.88 8.27 10.72
CA GLY A 10 24.02 6.93 10.16
C GLY A 10 22.63 6.35 9.90
N GLU A 11 22.39 5.80 8.71
CA GLU A 11 21.20 4.98 8.47
C GLU A 11 21.20 3.82 9.48
N LEU A 12 20.22 3.79 10.38
CA LEU A 12 20.00 2.69 11.31
C LEU A 12 19.74 1.39 10.52
N SER A 13 20.44 0.31 10.87
CA SER A 13 20.22 -1.00 10.25
C SER A 13 18.83 -1.52 10.63
N LEU A 14 18.11 -2.14 9.68
CA LEU A 14 16.77 -2.68 9.98
C LEU A 14 16.80 -3.80 11.03
N GLY A 15 17.95 -4.46 11.21
CA GLY A 15 18.16 -5.43 12.28
C GLY A 15 18.33 -4.82 13.68
N GLU A 16 18.45 -3.50 13.79
CA GLU A 16 18.60 -2.77 15.06
C GLU A 16 17.31 -2.04 15.47
N LEU A 17 16.23 -2.22 14.71
CA LEU A 17 14.92 -1.67 15.03
C LEU A 17 14.38 -2.24 16.34
N PRO A 18 13.48 -1.51 17.04
CA PRO A 18 12.73 -2.06 18.15
C PRO A 18 11.88 -3.23 17.66
N MET A 19 12.23 -4.46 18.05
CA MET A 19 11.62 -5.69 17.53
C MET A 19 10.13 -5.81 17.88
N GLU A 20 9.66 -5.24 18.99
CA GLU A 20 8.24 -5.23 19.34
C GLU A 20 7.39 -4.40 18.34
N SER A 21 8.02 -3.48 17.60
CA SER A 21 7.34 -2.54 16.69
C SER A 21 8.05 -2.37 15.34
N TRP A 22 8.79 -3.39 14.89
CA TRP A 22 9.69 -3.25 13.74
C TRP A 22 8.93 -2.95 12.42
N MET A 23 7.71 -3.45 12.24
CA MET A 23 6.95 -3.21 11.01
C MET A 23 6.60 -1.72 10.87
N SER A 24 6.24 -1.06 11.97
CA SER A 24 5.95 0.38 12.01
C SER A 24 7.17 1.26 11.77
N HIS A 25 8.38 0.74 12.04
CA HIS A 25 9.65 1.43 11.83
C HIS A 25 10.33 1.08 10.50
N LEU A 26 9.74 0.19 9.69
CA LEU A 26 10.24 -0.05 8.34
C LEU A 26 10.19 1.26 7.52
N PRO A 27 11.16 1.48 6.61
CA PRO A 27 11.07 2.59 5.67
C PRO A 27 9.80 2.52 4.84
N CYS A 28 9.20 3.68 4.56
CA CYS A 28 7.92 3.79 3.86
C CYS A 28 7.88 3.07 2.51
N ALA A 29 9.01 2.99 1.80
CA ALA A 29 9.16 2.26 0.55
C ALA A 29 8.79 0.76 0.68
N LEU A 30 8.94 0.19 1.87
CA LEU A 30 8.55 -1.19 2.17
C LEU A 30 7.08 -1.33 2.61
N TRP A 31 6.39 -0.26 3.02
CA TRP A 31 4.98 -0.32 3.42
C TRP A 31 4.03 -0.61 2.25
N ASP A 32 4.43 -0.18 1.06
CA ASP A 32 3.72 -0.42 -0.20
C ASP A 32 4.16 -1.72 -0.89
N THR A 33 5.18 -2.40 -0.34
CA THR A 33 5.61 -3.71 -0.81
C THR A 33 4.59 -4.77 -0.39
N PRO A 34 4.12 -5.64 -1.31
CA PRO A 34 3.23 -6.73 -0.93
C PRO A 34 3.86 -7.58 0.18
N LEU A 35 3.11 -7.89 1.24
CA LEU A 35 3.62 -8.61 2.41
C LEU A 35 4.27 -9.97 2.08
N TYR A 36 3.75 -10.67 1.07
CA TYR A 36 4.34 -11.93 0.59
C TYR A 36 5.72 -11.75 -0.07
N GLN A 37 6.18 -10.52 -0.27
CA GLN A 37 7.53 -10.19 -0.75
C GLN A 37 8.47 -9.76 0.38
N LEU A 38 7.98 -9.40 1.57
CA LEU A 38 8.83 -9.06 2.72
C LEU A 38 9.46 -10.33 3.32
N ALA A 39 10.61 -10.18 3.99
CA ALA A 39 11.10 -11.19 4.92
C ALA A 39 10.37 -11.02 6.26
N ILE A 40 9.66 -12.07 6.69
CA ILE A 40 8.84 -12.05 7.91
C ILE A 40 9.33 -13.17 8.85
N PRO A 41 9.74 -12.86 10.09
CA PRO A 41 10.11 -13.87 11.09
C PRO A 41 8.88 -14.61 11.59
N GLY A 42 8.98 -15.94 11.64
CA GLY A 42 7.90 -16.83 12.10
C GLY A 42 8.35 -17.82 13.17
N SER A 43 7.39 -18.28 13.95
CA SER A 43 7.57 -19.33 14.96
C SER A 43 6.86 -20.61 14.52
N HIS A 44 7.60 -21.73 14.48
CA HIS A 44 7.04 -23.05 14.24
C HIS A 44 6.46 -23.59 15.56
N ASN A 45 5.25 -24.15 15.50
CA ASN A 45 4.50 -24.63 16.68
C ASN A 45 4.52 -23.62 17.85
N ALA A 46 4.08 -22.40 17.58
CA ALA A 46 4.32 -21.24 18.45
C ALA A 46 3.82 -21.40 19.89
N ILE A 47 2.86 -22.30 20.15
CA ILE A 47 2.16 -22.45 21.45
C ILE A 47 2.60 -23.71 22.23
N THR A 48 3.82 -24.18 21.99
CA THR A 48 4.39 -25.34 22.70
C THR A 48 5.01 -25.00 24.06
N TYR A 49 4.96 -23.73 24.50
CA TYR A 49 5.46 -23.29 25.81
C TYR A 49 4.56 -23.69 26.99
N CYS A 50 3.30 -24.05 26.72
CA CYS A 50 2.31 -24.40 27.74
C CYS A 50 1.80 -25.84 27.61
N LEU A 51 2.61 -26.75 27.04
CA LEU A 51 2.27 -28.17 26.92
C LEU A 51 1.98 -28.80 28.29
N ASP A 52 0.93 -29.61 28.34
CA ASP A 52 0.41 -30.28 29.52
C ASP A 52 1.21 -31.56 29.81
N MET A 53 2.21 -31.43 30.68
CA MET A 53 3.16 -32.51 31.00
C MET A 53 2.63 -33.51 32.02
N ASN A 54 1.34 -33.45 32.38
CA ASN A 54 0.77 -34.42 33.31
C ASN A 54 0.63 -35.79 32.64
N ASP A 55 1.04 -36.86 33.34
CA ASP A 55 0.93 -38.24 32.87
C ASP A 55 -0.52 -38.65 32.55
N ARG A 56 -1.49 -37.97 33.17
CA ARG A 56 -2.93 -38.17 32.95
C ARG A 56 -3.48 -37.44 31.72
N SER A 57 -2.71 -36.53 31.13
CA SER A 57 -3.16 -35.75 29.98
C SER A 57 -3.29 -36.65 28.75
N PRO A 58 -4.34 -36.46 27.93
CA PRO A 58 -4.57 -37.31 26.77
C PRO A 58 -3.36 -37.27 25.82
N VAL A 59 -3.07 -38.42 25.21
CA VAL A 59 -2.03 -38.55 24.17
C VAL A 59 -2.73 -38.55 22.83
N ASP A 60 -2.09 -38.00 21.80
CA ASP A 60 -2.57 -38.11 20.42
C ASP A 60 -2.63 -39.60 19.99
N LEU A 61 -3.85 -40.14 19.92
CA LEU A 61 -4.11 -41.53 19.55
C LEU A 61 -3.88 -41.82 18.06
N THR A 62 -3.60 -40.79 17.25
CA THR A 62 -3.28 -40.95 15.82
C THR A 62 -1.79 -41.22 15.59
N GLN A 63 -0.95 -41.08 16.61
CA GLN A 63 0.46 -41.43 16.54
C GLN A 63 0.67 -42.96 16.44
N PRO A 64 1.80 -43.43 15.88
CA PRO A 64 2.15 -44.86 15.91
C PRO A 64 2.22 -45.42 17.35
N ASP A 65 1.78 -46.67 17.56
CA ASP A 65 1.72 -47.34 18.87
C ASP A 65 3.02 -47.27 19.70
N MET A 66 4.17 -47.25 19.03
CA MET A 66 5.48 -47.09 19.68
C MET A 66 5.62 -45.69 20.30
N LEU A 67 5.22 -44.65 19.57
CA LEU A 67 5.27 -43.25 20.02
C LEU A 67 4.21 -42.97 21.08
N GLN A 68 3.00 -43.55 20.98
CA GLN A 68 2.00 -43.46 22.05
C GLN A 68 2.52 -44.05 23.38
N LYS A 69 3.26 -45.17 23.31
CA LYS A 69 3.90 -45.78 24.48
C LYS A 69 5.08 -44.95 24.97
N LEU A 70 5.84 -44.35 24.06
CA LEU A 70 7.02 -43.53 24.36
C LEU A 70 6.62 -42.17 24.99
N ASP A 71 5.57 -41.52 24.49
CA ASP A 71 5.01 -40.25 25.01
C ASP A 71 4.66 -40.36 26.50
N LYS A 72 4.11 -41.52 26.92
CA LYS A 72 3.81 -41.78 28.34
C LYS A 72 5.04 -41.72 29.26
N TYR A 73 6.24 -41.97 28.72
CA TYR A 73 7.50 -41.93 29.48
C TYR A 73 8.39 -40.73 29.12
N MET A 74 8.16 -40.07 27.97
CA MET A 74 8.94 -38.94 27.47
C MET A 74 8.31 -37.57 27.78
N LYS A 75 7.04 -37.49 28.19
CA LYS A 75 6.39 -36.24 28.65
C LYS A 75 7.23 -35.41 29.65
N PRO A 76 7.91 -36.00 30.64
CA PRO A 76 8.78 -35.24 31.55
C PRO A 76 10.10 -34.76 30.93
N LEU A 77 10.46 -35.29 29.76
CA LEU A 77 11.72 -35.04 29.04
C LEU A 77 11.56 -34.04 27.89
N ILE A 78 10.34 -33.90 27.34
CA ILE A 78 10.00 -32.81 26.42
C ILE A 78 10.13 -31.50 27.21
N ARG A 79 10.98 -30.57 26.78
CA ARG A 79 11.01 -29.23 27.39
C ARG A 79 10.07 -28.32 26.61
N PRO A 80 9.09 -27.66 27.26
CA PRO A 80 8.27 -26.65 26.59
C PRO A 80 9.16 -25.54 26.03
N PHE A 81 8.70 -24.86 24.99
CA PHE A 81 9.32 -23.60 24.57
C PHE A 81 9.33 -22.63 25.78
N GLU A 82 10.40 -21.87 25.98
CA GLU A 82 10.52 -21.03 27.19
C GLU A 82 9.74 -19.70 27.08
N TYR A 83 9.24 -19.36 25.89
CA TYR A 83 8.67 -18.03 25.60
C TYR A 83 7.17 -18.09 25.27
N THR A 84 6.39 -17.30 26.02
CA THR A 84 4.96 -17.06 25.78
C THR A 84 4.72 -16.38 24.43
N ILE A 85 3.46 -16.39 23.96
CA ILE A 85 3.12 -15.76 22.68
C ILE A 85 3.43 -14.25 22.67
N LYS A 86 3.15 -13.53 23.76
CA LYS A 86 3.47 -12.10 23.89
C LYS A 86 4.98 -11.85 23.79
N GLN A 87 5.79 -12.65 24.49
CA GLN A 87 7.24 -12.53 24.40
C GLN A 87 7.77 -12.83 23.00
N GLN A 88 7.18 -13.80 22.27
CA GLN A 88 7.53 -14.04 20.87
C GLN A 88 7.21 -12.81 20.00
N LEU A 89 6.04 -12.17 20.20
CA LEU A 89 5.65 -10.95 19.49
C LEU A 89 6.56 -9.76 19.85
N ASP A 90 6.93 -9.59 21.11
CA ASP A 90 7.89 -8.57 21.58
C ASP A 90 9.28 -8.77 20.97
N CYS A 91 9.69 -10.03 20.78
CA CYS A 91 10.92 -10.38 20.07
C CYS A 91 10.83 -10.20 18.55
N GLY A 92 9.67 -9.81 18.01
CA GLY A 92 9.47 -9.42 16.61
C GLY A 92 8.84 -10.48 15.71
N VAL A 93 8.36 -11.60 16.26
CA VAL A 93 7.63 -12.63 15.50
C VAL A 93 6.33 -12.07 14.94
N ARG A 94 6.05 -12.37 13.66
CA ARG A 94 4.82 -11.91 12.99
C ARG A 94 4.10 -13.02 12.21
N TYR A 95 4.63 -14.24 12.22
CA TYR A 95 3.94 -15.45 11.74
C TYR A 95 3.93 -16.52 12.84
N CYS A 96 2.76 -17.09 13.12
CA CYS A 96 2.58 -18.16 14.10
C CYS A 96 1.97 -19.39 13.43
N ASP A 97 2.67 -20.51 13.48
CA ASP A 97 2.13 -21.83 13.11
C ASP A 97 1.32 -22.41 14.29
N LEU A 98 0.01 -22.58 14.11
CA LEU A 98 -0.96 -22.93 15.14
C LEU A 98 -1.65 -24.24 14.78
N ARG A 99 -1.31 -25.31 15.51
CA ARG A 99 -1.95 -26.62 15.39
C ARG A 99 -3.05 -26.77 16.41
N ILE A 100 -4.27 -27.08 15.96
CA ILE A 100 -5.46 -27.06 16.82
C ILE A 100 -6.01 -28.45 17.04
N ALA A 101 -6.37 -28.75 18.28
CA ALA A 101 -7.01 -30.00 18.65
C ALA A 101 -8.18 -29.80 19.61
N HIS A 102 -9.14 -30.72 19.54
CA HIS A 102 -10.14 -30.94 20.59
C HIS A 102 -9.71 -32.14 21.42
N ARG A 103 -9.74 -32.02 22.76
CA ARG A 103 -9.26 -33.09 23.65
C ARG A 103 -10.23 -34.28 23.62
N PRO A 104 -9.74 -35.53 23.56
CA PRO A 104 -10.61 -36.70 23.58
C PRO A 104 -11.33 -36.82 24.92
N ASN A 105 -12.63 -37.12 24.88
CA ASN A 105 -13.56 -37.17 26.03
C ASN A 105 -13.81 -35.83 26.73
N ASP A 106 -13.41 -34.71 26.12
CA ASP A 106 -13.81 -33.40 26.59
C ASP A 106 -15.25 -33.11 26.13
N SER A 107 -16.16 -32.92 27.09
CA SER A 107 -17.56 -32.58 26.79
C SER A 107 -17.79 -31.10 26.53
N SER A 108 -16.76 -30.27 26.71
CA SER A 108 -16.79 -28.84 26.38
C SER A 108 -16.54 -28.60 24.88
N THR A 109 -16.70 -27.35 24.48
CA THR A 109 -16.30 -26.86 23.14
C THR A 109 -14.90 -26.27 23.13
N ASP A 110 -14.12 -26.46 24.20
CA ASP A 110 -12.80 -25.85 24.35
C ASP A 110 -11.81 -26.46 23.36
N LEU A 111 -11.10 -25.58 22.66
CA LEU A 111 -10.05 -25.96 21.72
C LEU A 111 -8.69 -25.71 22.35
N TYR A 112 -7.74 -26.56 22.03
CA TYR A 112 -6.37 -26.55 22.55
C TYR A 112 -5.38 -26.56 21.41
N PHE A 113 -4.13 -26.19 21.69
CA PHE A 113 -3.03 -26.46 20.77
C PHE A 113 -2.41 -27.81 21.09
N TYR A 114 -1.69 -28.39 20.12
CA TYR A 114 -1.01 -29.65 20.36
C TYR A 114 0.26 -29.83 19.53
N HIS A 115 1.17 -30.64 20.08
CA HIS A 115 2.33 -31.18 19.39
C HIS A 115 2.62 -32.57 19.95
N GLY A 116 1.74 -33.52 19.61
CA GLY A 116 1.66 -34.84 20.26
C GLY A 116 1.07 -34.83 21.67
N VAL A 117 1.42 -33.80 22.46
CA VAL A 117 0.84 -33.45 23.76
C VAL A 117 -0.02 -32.19 23.60
N TYR A 118 -1.11 -32.09 24.36
CA TYR A 118 -2.04 -30.94 24.36
C TYR A 118 -1.51 -29.81 25.24
N THR A 119 -1.91 -28.57 24.97
CA THR A 119 -1.62 -27.42 25.84
C THR A 119 -2.55 -27.35 27.05
N THR A 120 -2.07 -26.72 28.11
CA THR A 120 -2.88 -26.34 29.29
C THR A 120 -3.76 -25.13 29.04
N LEU A 121 -3.33 -24.21 28.17
CA LEU A 121 -4.10 -23.05 27.73
C LEU A 121 -5.01 -23.41 26.55
N THR A 122 -6.18 -22.78 26.50
CA THR A 122 -7.11 -22.89 25.37
C THR A 122 -6.70 -21.96 24.22
N VAL A 123 -7.23 -22.23 23.03
CA VAL A 123 -7.09 -21.36 21.86
C VAL A 123 -7.64 -19.97 22.14
N GLU A 124 -8.79 -19.88 22.81
CA GLU A 124 -9.41 -18.60 23.16
C GLU A 124 -8.49 -17.76 24.06
N THR A 125 -7.89 -18.34 25.10
CA THR A 125 -6.97 -17.62 26.00
C THR A 125 -5.79 -17.02 25.22
N VAL A 126 -5.19 -17.80 24.31
CA VAL A 126 -4.05 -17.33 23.52
C VAL A 126 -4.45 -16.27 22.49
N LEU A 127 -5.62 -16.40 21.86
CA LEU A 127 -6.15 -15.36 20.96
C LEU A 127 -6.44 -14.05 21.69
N MET A 128 -6.92 -14.12 22.94
CA MET A 128 -7.06 -12.94 23.80
C MET A 128 -5.71 -12.29 24.10
N GLU A 129 -4.67 -13.07 24.41
CA GLU A 129 -3.33 -12.54 24.65
C GLU A 129 -2.75 -11.83 23.41
N ILE A 130 -2.95 -12.39 22.22
CA ILE A 130 -2.55 -11.78 20.96
C ILE A 130 -3.35 -10.49 20.73
N ARG A 131 -4.66 -10.49 20.98
CA ARG A 131 -5.51 -9.30 20.85
C ARG A 131 -5.04 -8.17 21.77
N GLU A 132 -4.81 -8.45 23.05
CA GLU A 132 -4.29 -7.46 24.00
C GLU A 132 -2.95 -6.88 23.54
N TRP A 133 -2.09 -7.71 22.95
CA TRP A 133 -0.82 -7.25 22.40
C TRP A 133 -1.03 -6.35 21.17
N LEU A 134 -1.94 -6.70 20.27
CA LEU A 134 -2.28 -5.90 19.09
C LEU A 134 -2.91 -4.55 19.45
N ASP A 135 -3.76 -4.51 20.48
CA ASP A 135 -4.34 -3.26 21.00
C ASP A 135 -3.25 -2.28 21.47
N ALA A 136 -2.13 -2.79 22.01
CA ALA A 136 -0.97 -1.98 22.39
C ALA A 136 -0.05 -1.61 21.20
N HIS A 137 -0.17 -2.30 20.06
CA HIS A 137 0.71 -2.17 18.90
C HIS A 137 -0.08 -1.96 17.59
N PRO A 138 -0.79 -0.82 17.42
CA PRO A 138 -1.77 -0.60 16.34
C PRO A 138 -1.21 -0.66 14.91
N LYS A 139 0.12 -0.59 14.76
CA LYS A 139 0.83 -0.65 13.46
C LYS A 139 1.54 -1.98 13.22
N GLU A 140 1.36 -2.97 14.07
CA GLU A 140 1.93 -4.30 13.89
C GLU A 140 0.88 -5.27 13.35
N LEU A 141 1.33 -6.25 12.57
CA LEU A 141 0.49 -7.22 11.89
C LEU A 141 0.90 -8.65 12.25
N VAL A 142 -0.05 -9.49 12.65
CA VAL A 142 0.22 -10.90 12.97
C VAL A 142 -0.47 -11.83 11.98
N ILE A 143 0.29 -12.77 11.41
CA ILE A 143 -0.20 -13.84 10.55
C ILE A 143 -0.39 -15.09 11.41
N LEU A 144 -1.64 -15.54 11.56
CA LEU A 144 -2.03 -16.74 12.29
C LEU A 144 -2.34 -17.84 11.28
N SER A 145 -1.56 -18.92 11.30
CA SER A 145 -1.75 -20.07 10.40
C SER A 145 -2.35 -21.23 11.16
N PHE A 146 -3.64 -21.49 10.97
CA PHE A 146 -4.36 -22.59 11.59
C PHE A 146 -4.30 -23.82 10.68
N SER A 147 -3.63 -24.86 11.16
CA SER A 147 -3.32 -26.07 10.40
C SER A 147 -3.48 -27.33 11.27
N HIS A 148 -3.33 -28.50 10.65
CA HIS A 148 -3.24 -29.79 11.35
C HIS A 148 -4.36 -30.01 12.38
N PHE A 149 -5.63 -29.87 11.99
CA PHE A 149 -6.75 -30.01 12.92
C PHE A 149 -6.92 -31.46 13.41
N LEU A 150 -6.92 -31.67 14.73
CA LEU A 150 -7.11 -32.98 15.35
C LEU A 150 -8.41 -33.03 16.17
N GLY A 151 -9.34 -33.91 15.77
CA GLY A 151 -10.57 -34.15 16.53
C GLY A 151 -11.63 -33.04 16.44
N LEU A 152 -11.51 -32.09 15.50
CA LEU A 152 -12.52 -31.05 15.30
C LEU A 152 -13.69 -31.55 14.47
N SER A 153 -14.92 -31.39 14.99
CA SER A 153 -16.14 -31.52 14.19
C SER A 153 -16.39 -30.28 13.34
N GLN A 154 -17.34 -30.36 12.41
CA GLN A 154 -17.71 -29.20 11.59
C GLN A 154 -18.24 -28.03 12.43
N GLU A 155 -18.95 -28.31 13.53
CA GLU A 155 -19.43 -27.32 14.49
C GLU A 155 -18.27 -26.62 15.21
N LEU A 156 -17.23 -27.36 15.58
CA LEU A 156 -16.03 -26.80 16.22
C LEU A 156 -15.22 -25.94 15.26
N HIS A 157 -15.15 -26.32 13.98
CA HIS A 157 -14.61 -25.44 12.94
C HIS A 157 -15.39 -24.12 12.86
N MET A 158 -16.73 -24.16 12.82
CA MET A 158 -17.55 -22.94 12.80
C MET A 158 -17.33 -22.06 14.04
N LEU A 159 -17.24 -22.66 15.23
CA LEU A 159 -16.98 -21.94 16.48
C LEU A 159 -15.61 -21.24 16.47
N LEU A 160 -14.58 -21.94 15.99
CA LEU A 160 -13.25 -21.37 15.84
C LEU A 160 -13.27 -20.18 14.87
N LEU A 161 -13.97 -20.29 13.74
CA LEU A 161 -14.09 -19.21 12.76
C LEU A 161 -14.86 -17.99 13.30
N THR A 162 -15.91 -18.19 14.10
CA THR A 162 -16.60 -17.06 14.76
C THR A 162 -15.68 -16.27 15.69
N THR A 163 -14.61 -16.90 16.17
CA THR A 163 -13.64 -16.28 17.09
C THR A 163 -12.57 -15.45 16.36
N ILE A 164 -12.39 -15.60 15.04
CA ILE A 164 -11.14 -15.24 14.33
C ILE A 164 -11.25 -14.11 13.26
N ARG A 165 -12.45 -13.66 12.89
CA ARG A 165 -12.70 -12.90 11.63
C ARG A 165 -11.87 -11.59 11.44
N ASN A 166 -11.14 -11.46 10.31
CA ASN A 166 -10.93 -10.23 9.47
C ASN A 166 -9.93 -10.42 8.28
N GLU A 167 -9.99 -9.51 7.30
CA GLU A 167 -9.57 -9.60 5.86
C GLU A 167 -8.15 -9.08 5.43
N VAL A 168 -7.76 -9.46 4.19
CA VAL A 168 -6.49 -9.40 3.42
C VAL A 168 -6.00 -8.01 2.93
N LEU A 169 -4.75 -7.54 3.20
CA LEU A 169 -4.21 -6.26 2.68
C LEU A 169 -2.65 -6.10 2.77
N THR A 170 -2.07 -5.01 2.19
CA THR A 170 -0.67 -4.52 2.38
C THR A 170 -0.50 -3.79 3.72
N LEU A 171 0.72 -3.54 4.26
CA LEU A 171 0.88 -2.83 5.55
C LEU A 171 0.14 -1.48 5.58
N ARG A 172 0.32 -0.66 4.54
CA ARG A 172 -0.37 0.64 4.44
C ARG A 172 -1.88 0.50 4.40
N ASN A 173 -2.38 -0.42 3.58
CA ASN A 173 -3.83 -0.62 3.47
C ASN A 173 -4.40 -1.21 4.77
N LEU A 174 -3.69 -2.16 5.40
CA LEU A 174 -4.03 -2.76 6.69
C LEU A 174 -4.18 -1.66 7.75
N TRP A 175 -3.18 -0.79 7.90
CA TRP A 175 -3.26 0.31 8.87
C TRP A 175 -4.37 1.31 8.54
N ALA A 176 -4.55 1.65 7.26
CA ALA A 176 -5.61 2.57 6.83
C ALA A 176 -7.02 2.02 7.11
N LEU A 177 -7.19 0.69 7.06
CA LEU A 177 -8.44 0.01 7.36
C LEU A 177 -8.53 -0.49 8.81
N GLY A 178 -7.51 -0.22 9.64
CA GLY A 178 -7.45 -0.64 11.04
C GLY A 178 -7.28 -2.15 11.26
N TYR A 179 -6.80 -2.89 10.26
CA TYR A 179 -6.57 -4.33 10.32
C TYR A 179 -5.17 -4.67 10.82
N GLN A 180 -5.08 -5.70 11.67
CA GLN A 180 -3.83 -6.12 12.32
C GLN A 180 -3.62 -7.64 12.33
N VAL A 181 -4.57 -8.43 11.80
CA VAL A 181 -4.49 -9.90 11.81
C VAL A 181 -4.76 -10.45 10.42
N MET A 182 -3.95 -11.41 10.00
CA MET A 182 -4.19 -12.23 8.82
C MET A 182 -4.36 -13.68 9.24
N VAL A 183 -5.40 -14.34 8.75
CA VAL A 183 -5.75 -15.70 9.17
C VAL A 183 -5.66 -16.63 7.97
N SER A 184 -4.74 -17.58 8.02
CA SER A 184 -4.71 -18.73 7.10
C SER A 184 -5.36 -19.93 7.78
N TYR A 185 -6.18 -20.68 7.04
CA TYR A 185 -6.96 -21.79 7.58
C TYR A 185 -6.95 -23.01 6.65
N GLU A 186 -6.33 -24.11 7.08
CA GLU A 186 -6.16 -25.35 6.30
C GLU A 186 -7.41 -26.27 6.36
N HIS A 187 -8.56 -25.76 5.91
CA HIS A 187 -9.78 -26.56 5.80
C HIS A 187 -10.61 -26.12 4.59
N SER A 188 -11.36 -27.04 3.98
CA SER A 188 -12.21 -26.75 2.82
C SER A 188 -13.22 -25.63 3.08
N MET A 189 -13.59 -25.43 4.35
CA MET A 189 -14.49 -24.36 4.78
C MET A 189 -13.95 -22.96 4.48
N ALA A 190 -12.63 -22.77 4.44
CA ALA A 190 -12.03 -21.47 4.11
C ALA A 190 -12.51 -20.93 2.75
N SER A 191 -12.86 -21.80 1.80
CA SER A 191 -13.38 -21.39 0.49
C SER A 191 -14.76 -20.71 0.52
N TYR A 192 -15.52 -20.86 1.62
CA TYR A 192 -16.83 -20.23 1.81
C TYR A 192 -16.75 -18.91 2.60
N HIS A 193 -15.56 -18.52 3.06
CA HIS A 193 -15.32 -17.35 3.91
C HIS A 193 -14.33 -16.41 3.22
N GLY A 194 -14.81 -15.28 2.70
CA GLY A 194 -13.99 -14.28 2.01
C GLY A 194 -12.93 -13.61 2.90
N ASP A 195 -13.10 -13.72 4.22
CA ASP A 195 -12.22 -13.21 5.26
C ASP A 195 -11.06 -14.15 5.65
N LEU A 196 -11.04 -15.38 5.14
CA LEU A 196 -9.98 -16.35 5.42
C LEU A 196 -9.04 -16.52 4.24
N TRP A 197 -7.75 -16.60 4.53
CA TRP A 197 -6.76 -17.00 3.55
C TRP A 197 -6.73 -18.51 3.40
N PRO A 198 -6.47 -19.01 2.16
CA PRO A 198 -6.14 -20.41 1.97
C PRO A 198 -4.87 -20.77 2.74
N HIS A 199 -4.66 -22.07 2.94
CA HIS A 199 -3.46 -22.61 3.56
C HIS A 199 -2.17 -22.01 2.96
N ILE A 200 -1.32 -21.45 3.82
CA ILE A 200 0.01 -20.96 3.44
C ILE A 200 0.95 -22.16 3.27
N PRO A 201 1.52 -22.41 2.08
CA PRO A 201 2.44 -23.52 1.87
C PRO A 201 3.64 -23.46 2.81
N TYR A 202 3.96 -24.60 3.43
CA TYR A 202 5.09 -24.73 4.36
C TYR A 202 6.17 -25.66 3.78
N TRP A 203 7.37 -25.13 3.53
CA TRP A 203 8.53 -25.92 3.12
C TRP A 203 9.17 -26.57 4.33
N TRP A 204 8.74 -27.79 4.61
CA TRP A 204 9.37 -28.66 5.58
C TRP A 204 10.30 -29.65 4.87
N ALA A 205 11.60 -29.59 5.21
CA ALA A 205 12.63 -30.43 4.60
C ALA A 205 12.72 -31.83 5.25
N ASN A 206 12.19 -31.97 6.47
CA ASN A 206 12.25 -33.18 7.28
C ASN A 206 13.69 -33.76 7.40
N LYS A 207 14.62 -32.95 7.93
CA LYS A 207 16.05 -33.28 8.08
C LYS A 207 16.52 -33.05 9.52
N CYS A 208 17.51 -33.83 9.95
CA CYS A 208 18.16 -33.71 11.26
C CYS A 208 19.52 -32.97 11.23
N LYS A 209 19.98 -32.52 10.06
CA LYS A 209 21.24 -31.78 9.88
C LYS A 209 21.02 -30.48 9.13
N ALA A 210 21.72 -29.42 9.54
CA ALA A 210 21.63 -28.10 8.93
C ALA A 210 22.00 -28.11 7.44
N GLU A 211 23.08 -28.80 7.07
CA GLU A 211 23.58 -28.83 5.69
C GLU A 211 22.58 -29.51 4.75
N ALA A 212 21.98 -30.61 5.20
CA ALA A 212 20.98 -31.33 4.41
C ALA A 212 19.66 -30.53 4.27
N LEU A 213 19.32 -29.74 5.29
CA LEU A 213 18.18 -28.83 5.25
C LEU A 213 18.42 -27.67 4.26
N ILE A 214 19.63 -27.08 4.29
CA ILE A 214 20.04 -26.03 3.34
C ILE A 214 20.02 -26.58 1.91
N GLU A 215 20.57 -27.78 1.68
CA GLU A 215 20.59 -28.42 0.36
C GLU A 215 19.17 -28.61 -0.20
N ASP A 216 18.21 -29.05 0.63
CA ASP A 216 16.80 -29.20 0.24
C ASP A 216 16.19 -27.85 -0.16
N PHE A 217 16.46 -26.78 0.60
CA PHE A 217 15.95 -25.44 0.29
C PHE A 217 16.57 -24.84 -0.97
N GLU A 218 17.87 -25.02 -1.20
CA GLU A 218 18.51 -24.58 -2.44
C GLU A 218 17.95 -25.34 -3.65
N HIS A 219 17.69 -26.64 -3.50
CA HIS A 219 17.02 -27.42 -4.54
C HIS A 219 15.58 -26.93 -4.81
N ARG A 220 14.79 -26.63 -3.77
CA ARG A 220 13.42 -26.08 -3.95
C ARG A 220 13.44 -24.70 -4.60
N LYS A 221 14.40 -23.83 -4.25
CA LYS A 221 14.57 -22.50 -4.85
C LYS A 221 14.79 -22.56 -6.37
N GLN A 222 15.39 -23.63 -6.91
CA GLN A 222 15.55 -23.82 -8.35
C GLN A 222 14.22 -24.06 -9.09
N HIS A 223 13.21 -24.58 -8.39
CA HIS A 223 11.88 -24.86 -8.93
C HIS A 223 10.91 -23.67 -8.78
N GLY A 224 11.36 -22.60 -8.12
CA GLY A 224 10.60 -21.38 -7.90
C GLY A 224 9.78 -21.36 -6.63
N ARG A 225 9.62 -20.15 -6.07
CA ARG A 225 8.75 -19.90 -4.92
C ARG A 225 7.25 -19.97 -5.28
N PRO A 226 6.37 -20.31 -4.32
CA PRO A 226 4.93 -20.11 -4.46
C PRO A 226 4.58 -18.64 -4.76
N GLY A 227 3.51 -18.42 -5.54
CA GLY A 227 3.10 -17.09 -6.01
C GLY A 227 2.55 -16.16 -4.93
N GLY A 228 2.26 -16.67 -3.73
CA GLY A 228 1.78 -15.91 -2.57
C GLY A 228 2.68 -16.06 -1.35
N PHE A 229 2.08 -15.97 -0.16
CA PHE A 229 2.76 -16.29 1.09
C PHE A 229 3.26 -17.74 1.06
N PHE A 230 4.43 -17.96 1.65
CA PHE A 230 4.92 -19.30 1.93
C PHE A 230 5.96 -19.23 3.05
N VAL A 231 6.13 -20.35 3.74
CA VAL A 231 7.03 -20.47 4.87
C VAL A 231 8.21 -21.36 4.50
N THR A 232 9.42 -20.88 4.75
CA THR A 232 10.63 -21.69 4.80
C THR A 232 10.86 -22.12 6.23
N GLY A 233 10.52 -23.37 6.55
CA GLY A 233 10.56 -23.92 7.90
C GLY A 233 11.91 -24.50 8.27
N MET A 234 12.72 -23.73 8.97
CA MET A 234 14.06 -24.10 9.43
C MET A 234 14.07 -25.08 10.62
N ASN A 235 12.91 -25.64 10.96
CA ASN A 235 12.76 -26.65 12.00
C ASN A 235 13.45 -27.96 11.59
N LEU A 236 14.27 -28.50 12.49
CA LEU A 236 14.90 -29.80 12.33
C LEU A 236 13.97 -30.90 12.87
N THR A 237 13.95 -32.05 12.19
CA THR A 237 13.23 -33.22 12.69
C THR A 237 14.24 -34.19 13.32
N GLU A 238 14.06 -34.52 14.59
CA GLU A 238 14.81 -35.60 15.23
C GLU A 238 14.37 -36.96 14.64
N ASP A 239 15.35 -37.78 14.26
CA ASP A 239 15.09 -39.17 13.90
C ASP A 239 15.44 -40.10 15.08
N LEU A 240 14.83 -41.30 15.08
CA LEU A 240 15.07 -42.34 16.11
C LEU A 240 16.56 -42.64 16.30
N LYS A 241 17.35 -42.50 15.24
CA LYS A 241 18.79 -42.71 15.27
C LYS A 241 19.48 -41.62 16.09
N TYR A 242 19.13 -40.35 15.90
CA TYR A 242 19.67 -39.21 16.65
C TYR A 242 19.36 -39.32 18.15
N ILE A 243 18.09 -39.60 18.48
CA ILE A 243 17.61 -39.78 19.86
C ILE A 243 18.39 -40.90 20.56
N CYS A 244 18.65 -42.01 19.86
CA CYS A 244 19.39 -43.13 20.43
C CYS A 244 20.90 -42.87 20.58
N THR A 245 21.47 -41.96 19.80
CA THR A 245 22.91 -41.64 19.84
C THR A 245 23.26 -40.44 20.74
N HIS A 246 22.28 -39.60 21.09
CA HIS A 246 22.47 -38.40 21.93
C HIS A 246 21.48 -38.36 23.11
N PRO A 247 21.52 -39.34 24.02
CA PRO A 247 20.51 -39.51 25.08
C PRO A 247 20.49 -38.39 26.14
N THR A 248 21.49 -37.50 26.14
CA THR A 248 21.61 -36.38 27.08
C THR A 248 21.38 -35.01 26.43
N GLU A 249 21.20 -34.95 25.11
CA GLU A 249 20.94 -33.70 24.38
C GLU A 249 19.43 -33.51 24.20
N SER A 250 18.98 -32.27 24.31
CA SER A 250 17.61 -31.88 24.00
C SER A 250 17.47 -31.35 22.57
N LEU A 251 16.23 -31.30 22.05
CA LEU A 251 15.93 -30.63 20.78
C LEU A 251 16.46 -29.20 20.74
N LYS A 252 16.39 -28.50 21.88
CA LYS A 252 16.95 -27.15 22.03
C LYS A 252 18.46 -27.14 21.83
N ASP A 253 19.19 -28.11 22.37
CA ASP A 253 20.64 -28.21 22.19
C ASP A 253 21.01 -28.48 20.72
N LEU A 254 20.30 -29.41 20.07
CA LEU A 254 20.45 -29.69 18.64
C LEU A 254 20.19 -28.43 17.81
N VAL A 255 19.04 -27.79 18.01
CA VAL A 255 18.65 -26.59 17.26
C VAL A 255 19.65 -25.45 17.50
N MET A 256 20.03 -25.17 18.75
CA MET A 256 21.00 -24.11 19.09
C MET A 256 22.39 -24.39 18.54
N SER A 257 22.83 -25.66 18.48
CA SER A 257 24.10 -26.03 17.85
C SER A 257 24.13 -25.78 16.33
N THR A 258 22.97 -25.84 15.67
CA THR A 258 22.86 -25.67 14.20
C THR A 258 22.55 -24.23 13.78
N TYR A 259 22.03 -23.41 14.69
CA TYR A 259 21.68 -22.00 14.44
C TYR A 259 22.81 -21.17 13.81
N PRO A 260 24.10 -21.29 14.19
CA PRO A 260 25.16 -20.54 13.53
C PRO A 260 25.25 -20.80 12.02
N THR A 261 25.19 -22.08 11.60
CA THR A 261 25.21 -22.50 10.19
C THR A 261 23.96 -21.98 9.47
N LEU A 262 22.80 -22.18 10.09
CA LEU A 262 21.51 -21.78 9.56
C LEU A 262 21.38 -20.25 9.41
N LEU A 263 21.84 -19.46 10.39
CA LEU A 263 21.85 -17.99 10.31
C LEU A 263 22.84 -17.47 9.27
N SER A 264 23.97 -18.16 9.06
CA SER A 264 24.88 -17.84 7.96
C SER A 264 24.15 -17.95 6.62
N TRP A 265 23.40 -19.03 6.43
CA TRP A 265 22.59 -19.22 5.23
C TRP A 265 21.47 -18.18 5.11
N VAL A 266 20.73 -17.88 6.19
CA VAL A 266 19.66 -16.86 6.19
C VAL A 266 20.20 -15.50 5.74
N LYS A 267 21.37 -15.08 6.25
CA LYS A 267 22.01 -13.80 5.89
C LYS A 267 22.29 -13.65 4.40
N GLU A 268 22.42 -14.75 3.66
CA GLU A 268 22.66 -14.76 2.21
C GLU A 268 21.36 -14.62 1.41
N GLN A 269 20.20 -14.92 2.01
CA GLN A 269 18.91 -14.94 1.31
C GLN A 269 18.41 -13.55 0.93
N THR A 270 17.51 -13.48 -0.04
CA THR A 270 16.95 -12.22 -0.55
C THR A 270 15.42 -12.31 -0.63
N PRO A 271 14.67 -11.45 0.08
CA PRO A 271 13.22 -11.38 -0.07
C PRO A 271 12.84 -10.66 -1.38
N GLY A 272 11.58 -10.79 -1.81
CA GLY A 272 11.10 -10.18 -3.05
C GLY A 272 10.36 -11.15 -3.99
N SER A 273 10.15 -10.72 -5.23
CA SER A 273 9.38 -11.44 -6.25
C SER A 273 10.20 -12.39 -7.13
N ARG A 274 11.52 -12.50 -6.92
CA ARG A 274 12.38 -13.36 -7.75
C ARG A 274 12.13 -14.84 -7.44
N VAL A 275 12.45 -15.70 -8.41
CA VAL A 275 12.23 -17.16 -8.36
C VAL A 275 12.81 -17.79 -7.09
N GLY A 276 14.02 -17.39 -6.68
CA GLY A 276 14.69 -17.89 -5.47
C GLY A 276 14.50 -17.02 -4.22
N SER A 277 13.57 -16.06 -4.23
CA SER A 277 13.34 -15.19 -3.07
C SER A 277 12.56 -15.89 -1.96
N LEU A 278 12.84 -15.50 -0.73
CA LEU A 278 12.13 -16.01 0.46
C LEU A 278 11.05 -15.03 0.94
N ASN A 279 10.12 -15.51 1.76
CA ASN A 279 9.10 -14.71 2.42
C ASN A 279 9.12 -14.94 3.93
N ILE A 280 8.25 -15.80 4.46
CA ILE A 280 8.24 -16.12 5.88
C ILE A 280 9.35 -17.13 6.16
N ILE A 281 10.17 -16.88 7.17
CA ILE A 281 11.20 -17.81 7.65
C ILE A 281 10.83 -18.17 9.08
N ALA A 282 10.48 -19.42 9.31
CA ALA A 282 10.03 -19.90 10.61
C ALA A 282 10.99 -20.95 11.19
N GLY A 283 11.13 -20.99 12.51
CA GLY A 283 11.97 -21.98 13.20
C GLY A 283 11.57 -22.18 14.66
N ASP A 284 12.30 -23.05 15.34
CA ASP A 284 12.12 -23.35 16.77
C ASP A 284 13.07 -22.50 17.64
N PHE A 285 12.69 -22.12 18.86
CA PHE A 285 13.54 -21.33 19.79
C PHE A 285 14.06 -19.99 19.24
N ILE A 286 13.31 -19.37 18.33
CA ILE A 286 13.77 -18.19 17.59
C ILE A 286 14.00 -16.92 18.44
N ALA A 287 13.42 -16.86 19.64
CA ALA A 287 13.59 -15.75 20.58
C ALA A 287 14.96 -15.74 21.28
N GLU A 288 15.69 -16.87 21.29
CA GLU A 288 16.97 -17.03 22.00
C GLU A 288 18.20 -16.74 21.13
N SER A 289 17.99 -16.35 19.87
CA SER A 289 19.07 -16.15 18.92
C SER A 289 18.93 -14.83 18.17
N GLN A 290 19.94 -14.48 17.38
CA GLN A 290 19.89 -13.33 16.46
C GLN A 290 18.98 -13.59 15.24
N PHE A 291 18.13 -14.62 15.28
CA PHE A 291 17.27 -15.03 14.18
C PHE A 291 16.31 -13.92 13.75
N VAL A 292 15.48 -13.40 14.66
CA VAL A 292 14.48 -12.40 14.30
C VAL A 292 15.12 -11.13 13.72
N PRO A 293 16.12 -10.51 14.37
CA PRO A 293 16.86 -9.39 13.79
C PRO A 293 17.48 -9.71 12.43
N THR A 294 18.01 -10.92 12.25
CA THR A 294 18.61 -11.35 10.98
C THR A 294 17.58 -11.43 9.86
N VAL A 295 16.39 -11.99 10.12
CA VAL A 295 15.30 -12.06 9.14
C VAL A 295 14.77 -10.66 8.80
N VAL A 296 14.53 -9.81 9.80
CA VAL A 296 14.09 -8.42 9.58
C VAL A 296 15.12 -7.65 8.75
N LYS A 297 16.41 -7.82 9.03
CA LYS A 297 17.52 -7.21 8.28
C LYS A 297 17.55 -7.58 6.80
N LEU A 298 17.03 -8.76 6.41
CA LEU A 298 16.96 -9.13 4.98
C LEU A 298 16.14 -8.14 4.15
N ASN A 299 15.19 -7.43 4.78
CA ASN A 299 14.41 -6.39 4.12
C ASN A 299 15.28 -5.20 3.66
N GLU A 300 16.51 -5.03 4.14
CA GLU A 300 17.46 -4.05 3.60
C GLU A 300 17.84 -4.36 2.14
N LYS A 301 17.94 -5.64 1.78
CA LYS A 301 18.23 -6.06 0.40
C LYS A 301 17.07 -5.74 -0.52
N LEU A 302 15.85 -5.94 -0.03
CA LEU A 302 14.63 -5.60 -0.75
C LEU A 302 14.47 -4.09 -0.87
N LEU A 303 14.73 -3.34 0.21
CA LEU A 303 14.77 -1.87 0.19
C LEU A 303 15.76 -1.39 -0.86
N LYS A 304 17.00 -1.89 -0.86
CA LYS A 304 17.99 -1.56 -1.91
C LYS A 304 17.47 -1.89 -3.30
N CYS A 305 16.78 -3.01 -3.50
CA CYS A 305 16.21 -3.36 -4.80
C CYS A 305 15.07 -2.41 -5.22
N VAL A 306 14.19 -2.04 -4.29
CA VAL A 306 13.11 -1.06 -4.51
C VAL A 306 13.71 0.31 -4.83
N LEU A 307 14.70 0.73 -4.06
CA LEU A 307 15.44 1.98 -4.23
C LEU A 307 16.37 1.99 -5.46
N GLN A 308 16.82 0.85 -5.98
CA GLN A 308 17.66 0.75 -7.20
C GLN A 308 16.83 0.59 -8.47
N ALA A 309 15.66 -0.07 -8.39
CA ALA A 309 14.67 -0.04 -9.48
C ALA A 309 14.13 1.38 -9.70
N CYS A 310 14.17 2.20 -8.65
CA CYS A 310 14.05 3.64 -8.73
C CYS A 310 15.42 4.26 -9.01
N ASP A 311 15.81 4.52 -10.25
CA ASP A 311 17.11 5.14 -10.59
C ASP A 311 17.18 6.64 -10.19
N ARG A 312 16.97 6.94 -8.90
CA ARG A 312 17.06 8.25 -8.24
C ARG A 312 17.31 8.09 -6.74
N PRO A 313 18.09 8.98 -6.12
CA PRO A 313 18.15 9.07 -4.66
C PRO A 313 16.74 9.36 -4.13
N CYS A 314 16.18 8.42 -3.35
CA CYS A 314 14.94 8.62 -2.62
C CYS A 314 15.19 9.56 -1.43
N ASP A 315 15.25 10.86 -1.72
CA ASP A 315 14.65 11.88 -0.84
C ASP A 315 13.11 11.79 -0.97
N MET A 316 12.52 10.65 -0.59
CA MET A 316 11.06 10.48 -0.53
C MET A 316 10.60 10.16 0.88
N ASP A 317 11.11 10.94 1.85
CA ASP A 317 10.46 11.16 3.13
C ASP A 317 10.35 12.66 3.45
N LEU A 318 9.72 13.37 2.53
CA LEU A 318 8.80 14.43 2.91
C LEU A 318 7.47 14.00 2.33
N GLY A 319 6.44 13.82 3.15
CA GLY A 319 5.09 13.84 2.62
C GLY A 319 4.98 15.09 1.75
N TYR A 320 4.68 14.93 0.45
CA TYR A 320 4.49 16.09 -0.44
C TYR A 320 3.23 16.89 -0.05
N GLN A 321 2.61 16.58 1.10
CA GLN A 321 1.53 17.34 1.71
C GLN A 321 1.90 18.82 1.91
N ASP A 322 3.17 19.15 2.14
CA ASP A 322 3.64 20.52 2.41
C ASP A 322 4.71 21.01 1.40
N TRP A 323 4.72 20.46 0.18
CA TRP A 323 5.83 20.68 -0.75
C TRP A 323 6.01 22.14 -1.17
N MET A 324 4.95 22.94 -1.26
CA MET A 324 5.06 24.36 -1.62
C MET A 324 5.76 25.15 -0.52
N SER A 325 5.43 24.86 0.75
CA SER A 325 6.10 25.45 1.91
C SER A 325 7.55 24.98 2.08
N ALA A 326 7.84 23.74 1.65
CA ALA A 326 9.18 23.13 1.70
C ALA A 326 10.10 23.55 0.53
N LEU A 327 9.60 24.30 -0.45
CA LEU A 327 10.45 24.87 -1.50
C LEU A 327 11.49 25.82 -0.88
N PRO A 328 12.70 25.92 -1.48
CA PRO A 328 13.68 26.95 -1.09
C PRO A 328 13.09 28.36 -1.16
N ALA A 329 13.48 29.22 -0.22
CA ALA A 329 12.88 30.55 -0.04
C ALA A 329 13.01 31.45 -1.28
N GLU A 330 14.02 31.21 -2.11
CA GLU A 330 14.26 31.87 -3.40
C GLU A 330 13.15 31.59 -4.42
N LEU A 331 12.43 30.47 -4.27
CA LEU A 331 11.33 30.09 -5.14
C LEU A 331 9.97 30.62 -4.65
N TRP A 332 9.87 31.12 -3.41
CA TRP A 332 8.60 31.65 -2.89
C TRP A 332 8.14 32.93 -3.58
N ASP A 333 9.08 33.65 -4.22
CA ASP A 333 8.82 34.88 -4.97
C ASP A 333 8.73 34.63 -6.49
N VAL A 334 8.85 33.37 -6.93
CA VAL A 334 8.59 32.98 -8.32
C VAL A 334 7.08 32.97 -8.57
N PRO A 335 6.58 33.56 -9.67
CA PRO A 335 5.17 33.47 -10.02
C PRO A 335 4.71 32.01 -10.11
N LEU A 336 3.52 31.69 -9.58
CA LEU A 336 2.95 30.33 -9.64
C LEU A 336 2.81 29.82 -11.08
N THR A 337 2.60 30.72 -12.04
CA THR A 337 2.57 30.43 -13.48
C THR A 337 3.93 30.00 -14.03
N ASN A 338 5.01 30.25 -13.30
CA ASN A 338 6.38 29.85 -13.63
C ASN A 338 6.88 28.67 -12.80
N LEU A 339 6.07 28.12 -11.89
CA LEU A 339 6.36 26.89 -11.15
C LEU A 339 5.85 25.67 -11.94
N ALA A 340 6.49 24.52 -11.73
CA ALA A 340 5.94 23.23 -12.12
C ALA A 340 4.97 22.76 -11.02
N ILE A 341 3.70 22.54 -11.39
CA ILE A 341 2.63 22.20 -10.42
C ILE A 341 2.01 20.85 -10.83
N PRO A 342 2.00 19.83 -9.93
CA PRO A 342 1.34 18.56 -10.22
C PRO A 342 -0.18 18.73 -10.28
N GLY A 343 -0.79 18.19 -11.34
CA GLY A 343 -2.23 18.20 -11.57
C GLY A 343 -2.84 16.81 -11.68
N SER A 344 -4.14 16.72 -11.38
CA SER A 344 -4.94 15.52 -11.51
C SER A 344 -6.03 15.74 -12.57
N HIS A 345 -6.05 14.89 -13.60
CA HIS A 345 -7.05 14.91 -14.65
C HIS A 345 -8.30 14.13 -14.23
N ASP A 346 -9.48 14.69 -14.50
CA ASP A 346 -10.77 14.13 -14.06
C ASP A 346 -10.72 13.68 -12.60
N ALA A 347 -10.29 14.59 -11.72
CA ALA A 347 -9.70 14.24 -10.44
C ALA A 347 -10.67 13.50 -9.48
N MET A 348 -11.96 13.59 -9.76
CA MET A 348 -13.03 12.99 -8.96
C MET A 348 -13.61 11.71 -9.55
N SER A 349 -13.00 11.14 -10.58
CA SER A 349 -13.47 9.89 -11.20
C SER A 349 -13.38 8.66 -10.28
N TYR A 350 -12.69 8.75 -9.14
CA TYR A 350 -12.72 7.73 -8.08
C TYR A 350 -14.11 7.57 -7.45
N CYS A 351 -14.97 8.58 -7.57
CA CYS A 351 -16.36 8.56 -7.10
C CYS A 351 -17.36 8.06 -8.17
N LEU A 352 -16.91 7.59 -9.34
CA LEU A 352 -17.83 7.09 -10.35
C LEU A 352 -18.66 5.93 -9.77
N ASP A 353 -19.95 5.92 -10.09
CA ASP A 353 -20.87 4.84 -9.75
C ASP A 353 -21.33 4.16 -11.04
N ILE A 354 -21.07 2.86 -11.15
CA ILE A 354 -21.46 2.02 -12.30
C ILE A 354 -22.98 2.02 -12.56
N ASN A 355 -23.79 2.37 -11.56
CA ASN A 355 -25.24 2.44 -11.69
C ASN A 355 -25.75 3.80 -12.19
N SER A 356 -24.90 4.82 -12.23
CA SER A 356 -25.28 6.16 -12.68
C SER A 356 -25.74 6.18 -14.14
N PRO A 357 -26.68 7.08 -14.50
CA PRO A 357 -27.11 7.24 -15.88
C PRO A 357 -25.95 7.72 -16.76
N LEU A 358 -26.00 7.37 -18.04
CA LEU A 358 -25.07 7.91 -19.03
C LEU A 358 -25.31 9.39 -19.24
N VAL A 359 -24.26 10.12 -19.62
CA VAL A 359 -24.37 11.56 -19.89
C VAL A 359 -25.34 11.77 -21.07
N PRO A 360 -26.26 12.75 -21.00
CA PRO A 360 -27.22 13.02 -22.08
C PRO A 360 -26.57 13.36 -23.43
N SER A 361 -25.33 13.85 -23.41
CA SER A 361 -24.55 14.18 -24.60
C SER A 361 -23.97 12.94 -25.35
N GLU A 362 -24.12 11.74 -24.79
CA GLU A 362 -23.71 10.49 -25.46
C GLU A 362 -24.66 10.08 -26.60
N SER A 363 -24.11 9.37 -27.60
CA SER A 363 -24.87 9.01 -28.82
C SER A 363 -26.04 8.06 -28.55
N ASP A 364 -27.15 8.22 -29.28
CA ASP A 364 -28.36 7.38 -29.20
C ASP A 364 -28.08 5.86 -29.31
N LEU A 365 -27.11 5.49 -30.15
CA LEU A 365 -26.68 4.10 -30.30
C LEU A 365 -26.09 3.54 -28.99
N PHE A 366 -25.38 4.36 -28.24
CA PHE A 366 -24.76 3.99 -26.97
C PHE A 366 -25.79 3.86 -25.86
N TRP A 367 -26.78 4.75 -25.83
CA TRP A 367 -27.98 4.62 -25.00
C TRP A 367 -28.76 3.34 -25.30
N LEU A 368 -28.94 3.02 -26.58
CA LEU A 368 -29.61 1.79 -27.00
C LEU A 368 -28.82 0.54 -26.60
N LEU A 369 -27.49 0.56 -26.76
CA LEU A 369 -26.60 -0.54 -26.36
C LEU A 369 -26.58 -0.72 -24.84
N ASP A 370 -26.54 0.36 -24.04
CA ASP A 370 -26.64 0.26 -22.57
C ASP A 370 -28.00 -0.30 -22.15
N ARG A 371 -29.09 0.13 -22.81
CA ARG A 371 -30.43 -0.38 -22.52
C ARG A 371 -30.59 -1.88 -22.82
N LEU A 372 -29.91 -2.37 -23.85
CA LEU A 372 -30.00 -3.78 -24.28
C LEU A 372 -28.95 -4.68 -23.60
N PHE A 373 -27.79 -4.14 -23.22
CA PHE A 373 -26.62 -4.90 -22.76
C PHE A 373 -25.88 -4.25 -21.58
N SER A 374 -26.61 -3.61 -20.66
CA SER A 374 -26.06 -2.89 -19.48
C SER A 374 -25.03 -3.69 -18.68
N CYS A 375 -25.22 -5.00 -18.56
CA CYS A 375 -24.32 -5.90 -17.84
C CYS A 375 -22.92 -6.04 -18.48
N PHE A 376 -22.76 -5.68 -19.76
CA PHE A 376 -21.48 -5.69 -20.46
C PHE A 376 -20.96 -4.27 -20.75
N THR A 377 -21.85 -3.33 -21.10
CA THR A 377 -21.48 -1.96 -21.43
C THR A 377 -21.02 -1.19 -20.19
N ARG A 378 -21.72 -1.29 -19.05
CA ARG A 378 -21.39 -0.51 -17.85
C ARG A 378 -20.04 -0.87 -17.23
N PRO A 379 -19.65 -2.15 -17.08
CA PRO A 379 -18.31 -2.49 -16.61
C PRO A 379 -17.21 -2.01 -17.56
N ALA A 380 -17.44 -2.05 -18.88
CA ALA A 380 -16.49 -1.54 -19.86
C ALA A 380 -16.35 -0.02 -19.76
N ILE A 381 -17.46 0.72 -19.70
CA ILE A 381 -17.47 2.17 -19.52
C ILE A 381 -16.73 2.55 -18.24
N PHE A 382 -17.09 1.91 -17.11
CA PHE A 382 -16.47 2.18 -15.82
C PHE A 382 -14.94 2.02 -15.86
N ARG A 383 -14.46 0.92 -16.46
CA ARG A 383 -13.02 0.64 -16.63
C ARG A 383 -12.27 1.64 -17.50
N TRP A 384 -12.95 2.27 -18.44
CA TRP A 384 -12.35 3.22 -19.38
C TRP A 384 -12.60 4.69 -18.99
N ALA A 385 -13.57 4.96 -18.11
CA ALA A 385 -13.90 6.28 -17.59
C ALA A 385 -13.19 6.62 -16.28
N THR A 386 -12.75 5.62 -15.51
CA THR A 386 -12.03 5.85 -14.24
C THR A 386 -10.60 6.33 -14.53
N THR A 387 -10.27 7.56 -14.12
CA THR A 387 -8.93 8.17 -14.26
C THR A 387 -8.17 8.23 -12.93
N GLN A 388 -8.84 8.19 -11.79
CA GLN A 388 -8.25 8.23 -10.46
C GLN A 388 -8.83 7.14 -9.56
N ASP A 389 -8.00 6.61 -8.66
CA ASP A 389 -8.36 5.64 -7.63
C ASP A 389 -8.17 6.15 -6.20
N LYS A 390 -7.75 7.41 -6.07
CA LYS A 390 -7.45 8.08 -4.81
C LYS A 390 -8.43 9.21 -4.56
N SER A 391 -8.82 9.36 -3.30
CA SER A 391 -9.65 10.47 -2.85
C SER A 391 -8.94 11.81 -3.05
N ILE A 392 -9.68 12.93 -3.04
CA ILE A 392 -9.08 14.26 -3.21
C ILE A 392 -8.04 14.57 -2.12
N GLU A 393 -8.27 14.08 -0.90
CA GLU A 393 -7.38 14.26 0.25
C GLU A 393 -6.10 13.43 0.11
N GLU A 394 -6.22 12.18 -0.36
CA GLU A 394 -5.04 11.36 -0.69
C GLU A 394 -4.24 12.02 -1.83
N GLN A 395 -4.90 12.54 -2.86
CA GLN A 395 -4.25 13.25 -3.96
C GLN A 395 -3.51 14.51 -3.47
N LEU A 396 -4.12 15.31 -2.60
CA LEU A 396 -3.48 16.46 -1.92
C LEU A 396 -2.23 16.01 -1.15
N SER A 397 -2.35 14.92 -0.40
CA SER A 397 -1.27 14.36 0.41
C SER A 397 -0.10 13.84 -0.45
N MET A 398 -0.38 13.43 -1.68
CA MET A 398 0.63 13.01 -2.66
C MET A 398 1.31 14.18 -3.38
N GLY A 399 0.81 15.41 -3.20
CA GLY A 399 1.39 16.63 -3.74
C GLY A 399 0.61 17.29 -4.88
N ILE A 400 -0.57 16.77 -5.25
CA ILE A 400 -1.43 17.42 -6.24
C ILE A 400 -1.88 18.79 -5.72
N ARG A 401 -1.78 19.80 -6.58
CA ARG A 401 -2.23 21.16 -6.30
C ARG A 401 -3.11 21.73 -7.41
N PHE A 402 -3.33 21.00 -8.49
CA PHE A 402 -4.30 21.34 -9.53
C PHE A 402 -5.31 20.20 -9.69
N PHE A 403 -6.60 20.53 -9.65
CA PHE A 403 -7.69 19.57 -9.82
C PHE A 403 -8.58 19.96 -11.00
N ASP A 404 -8.65 19.10 -12.02
CA ASP A 404 -9.64 19.18 -13.10
C ASP A 404 -10.97 18.61 -12.59
N LEU A 405 -11.95 19.50 -12.38
CA LEU A 405 -13.27 19.18 -11.82
C LEU A 405 -14.33 19.32 -12.91
N ARG A 406 -14.81 18.18 -13.40
CA ARG A 406 -15.97 18.13 -14.30
C ARG A 406 -17.25 18.00 -13.50
N VAL A 407 -18.18 18.93 -13.71
CA VAL A 407 -19.35 19.09 -12.84
C VAL A 407 -20.62 18.77 -13.63
N ALA A 408 -21.44 17.86 -13.10
CA ALA A 408 -22.69 17.47 -13.72
C ALA A 408 -23.87 17.51 -12.75
N HIS A 409 -25.06 17.83 -13.27
CA HIS A 409 -26.35 17.69 -12.60
C HIS A 409 -27.13 16.55 -13.25
N LYS A 410 -27.75 15.68 -12.44
CA LYS A 410 -28.48 14.51 -12.96
C LYS A 410 -29.81 14.94 -13.60
N PRO A 411 -30.20 14.35 -14.75
CA PRO A 411 -31.53 14.53 -15.30
C PRO A 411 -32.61 14.11 -14.28
N ASP A 412 -33.70 14.88 -14.22
CA ASP A 412 -34.88 14.63 -13.38
C ASP A 412 -34.67 14.67 -11.85
N ASP A 413 -33.49 15.11 -11.39
CA ASP A 413 -33.29 15.40 -9.97
C ASP A 413 -33.91 16.75 -9.60
N SER A 414 -35.05 16.71 -8.90
CA SER A 414 -35.74 17.90 -8.37
C SER A 414 -34.94 18.65 -7.30
N SER A 415 -33.85 18.06 -6.80
CA SER A 415 -32.97 18.68 -5.83
C SER A 415 -31.93 19.58 -6.52
N SER A 416 -31.52 20.64 -5.81
CA SER A 416 -30.37 21.46 -6.23
C SER A 416 -29.03 20.79 -5.89
N HIS A 417 -29.01 19.48 -5.63
CA HIS A 417 -27.78 18.77 -5.29
C HIS A 417 -26.94 18.57 -6.55
N LEU A 418 -25.81 19.26 -6.60
CA LEU A 418 -24.75 18.95 -7.55
C LEU A 418 -24.00 17.76 -6.99
N TYR A 419 -24.15 16.61 -7.65
CA TYR A 419 -23.41 15.42 -7.27
C TYR A 419 -21.91 15.72 -7.34
N PHE A 420 -21.16 15.12 -6.42
CA PHE A 420 -19.68 15.12 -6.42
C PHE A 420 -18.98 16.43 -6.03
N THR A 421 -19.61 17.41 -5.35
CA THR A 421 -18.87 18.67 -5.03
C THR A 421 -18.93 19.11 -3.58
N HIS A 422 -20.08 19.09 -2.90
CA HIS A 422 -20.17 19.79 -1.61
C HIS A 422 -19.34 19.12 -0.48
N GLU A 423 -19.49 17.82 -0.26
CA GLU A 423 -18.74 17.11 0.80
C GLU A 423 -17.25 16.97 0.46
N THR A 424 -16.93 16.66 -0.80
CA THR A 424 -15.54 16.53 -1.25
C THR A 424 -14.78 17.85 -1.26
N LEU A 425 -15.39 18.96 -1.67
CA LEU A 425 -14.71 20.26 -1.59
C LEU A 425 -14.63 20.75 -0.14
N ALA A 426 -15.54 20.32 0.74
CA ALA A 426 -15.42 20.59 2.17
C ALA A 426 -14.22 19.88 2.80
N SER A 427 -13.87 18.67 2.36
CA SER A 427 -12.62 18.03 2.79
C SER A 427 -11.39 18.78 2.30
N VAL A 428 -11.40 19.36 1.09
CA VAL A 428 -10.31 20.27 0.63
C VAL A 428 -10.18 21.48 1.55
N SER A 429 -11.30 22.16 1.88
CA SER A 429 -11.27 23.32 2.76
C SER A 429 -10.74 22.98 4.16
N THR A 430 -11.11 21.81 4.68
CA THR A 430 -10.65 21.28 5.98
C THR A 430 -9.17 20.92 5.93
N TRP A 431 -8.71 20.27 4.86
CA TRP A 431 -7.31 19.93 4.67
C TRP A 431 -6.43 21.19 4.62
N LEU A 432 -6.91 22.24 3.95
CA LEU A 432 -6.24 23.54 3.88
C LEU A 432 -6.12 24.24 5.25
N ASP A 433 -7.02 23.98 6.20
CA ASP A 433 -6.88 24.50 7.57
C ASP A 433 -5.63 23.92 8.28
N SER A 434 -5.31 22.66 8.00
CA SER A 434 -4.12 21.99 8.53
C SER A 434 -2.83 22.32 7.75
N HIS A 435 -2.94 22.85 6.52
CA HIS A 435 -1.82 23.13 5.62
C HIS A 435 -1.85 24.59 5.12
N PRO A 436 -1.64 25.58 6.01
CA PRO A 436 -1.89 27.00 5.73
C PRO A 436 -1.00 27.62 4.64
N LYS A 437 0.09 26.94 4.26
CA LYS A 437 1.04 27.40 3.25
C LYS A 437 0.90 26.69 1.89
N GLU A 438 -0.13 25.87 1.73
CA GLU A 438 -0.37 25.16 0.49
C GLU A 438 -1.44 25.87 -0.33
N ILE A 439 -1.22 25.96 -1.65
CA ILE A 439 -2.10 26.65 -2.59
C ILE A 439 -2.71 25.64 -3.55
N VAL A 440 -4.03 25.57 -3.61
CA VAL A 440 -4.79 24.66 -4.46
C VAL A 440 -5.48 25.43 -5.60
N ILE A 441 -5.37 24.90 -6.80
CA ILE A 441 -6.02 25.39 -8.02
C ILE A 441 -7.17 24.43 -8.35
N LEU A 442 -8.40 24.90 -8.28
CA LEU A 442 -9.60 24.14 -8.60
C LEU A 442 -10.15 24.64 -9.93
N ALA A 443 -10.20 23.78 -10.95
CA ALA A 443 -10.72 24.14 -12.28
C ALA A 443 -12.08 23.46 -12.51
N CYS A 444 -13.17 24.19 -12.29
CA CYS A 444 -14.52 23.73 -12.60
C CYS A 444 -14.81 23.96 -14.09
N SER A 445 -15.05 22.88 -14.83
CA SER A 445 -15.28 22.92 -16.29
C SER A 445 -16.25 21.83 -16.73
N HIS A 446 -16.51 21.74 -18.05
CA HIS A 446 -17.31 20.69 -18.68
C HIS A 446 -18.65 20.48 -17.96
N PHE A 447 -19.40 21.58 -17.78
CA PHE A 447 -20.66 21.56 -17.06
C PHE A 447 -21.75 20.83 -17.85
N GLU A 448 -22.26 19.73 -17.31
CA GLU A 448 -23.32 18.93 -17.93
C GLU A 448 -24.63 19.06 -17.14
N GLY A 449 -25.70 19.55 -17.79
CA GLY A 449 -27.02 19.69 -17.16
C GLY A 449 -27.17 20.87 -16.18
N LEU A 450 -26.22 21.82 -16.13
CA LEU A 450 -26.33 23.00 -15.27
C LEU A 450 -26.96 24.19 -16.02
N GLU A 451 -28.14 24.61 -15.57
CA GLU A 451 -28.74 25.89 -15.99
C GLU A 451 -28.13 27.08 -15.23
N ASP A 452 -28.32 28.31 -15.73
CA ASP A 452 -27.81 29.55 -15.13
C ASP A 452 -28.09 29.68 -13.63
N LYS A 453 -29.29 29.27 -13.19
CA LYS A 453 -29.66 29.31 -11.77
C LYS A 453 -28.81 28.35 -10.92
N LEU A 454 -28.54 27.15 -11.43
CA LEU A 454 -27.68 26.17 -10.75
C LEU A 454 -26.22 26.63 -10.73
N HIS A 455 -25.74 27.26 -11.81
CA HIS A 455 -24.43 27.90 -11.81
C HIS A 455 -24.28 28.94 -10.69
N GLN A 456 -25.27 29.83 -10.53
CA GLN A 456 -25.26 30.84 -9.46
C GLN A 456 -25.27 30.22 -8.06
N LEU A 457 -26.09 29.19 -7.84
CA LEU A 457 -26.14 28.46 -6.56
C LEU A 457 -24.82 27.75 -6.26
N PHE A 458 -24.18 27.17 -7.27
CA PHE A 458 -22.91 26.49 -7.11
C PHE A 458 -21.81 27.49 -6.74
N ILE A 459 -21.70 28.58 -7.49
CA ILE A 459 -20.73 29.65 -7.22
C ILE A 459 -20.92 30.20 -5.81
N PHE A 460 -22.17 30.47 -5.40
CA PHE A 460 -22.46 30.92 -4.04
C PHE A 460 -21.98 29.91 -2.99
N SER A 461 -22.20 28.61 -3.22
CA SER A 461 -21.76 27.54 -2.32
C SER A 461 -20.23 27.47 -2.22
N LEU A 462 -19.51 27.54 -3.34
CA LEU A 462 -18.05 27.57 -3.39
C LEU A 462 -17.47 28.79 -2.65
N LYS A 463 -18.06 29.96 -2.87
CA LYS A 463 -17.68 31.21 -2.18
C LYS A 463 -17.90 31.11 -0.68
N LYS A 464 -19.04 30.56 -0.25
CA LYS A 464 -19.32 30.33 1.16
C LYS A 464 -18.34 29.32 1.79
N LEU A 465 -17.99 28.28 1.06
CA LEU A 465 -17.15 27.19 1.56
C LEU A 465 -15.68 27.60 1.76
N PHE A 466 -15.09 28.28 0.79
CA PHE A 466 -13.69 28.68 0.85
C PHE A 466 -13.50 30.07 1.47
N GLY A 467 -14.50 30.94 1.41
CA GLY A 467 -14.50 32.23 2.10
C GLY A 467 -13.25 33.05 1.81
N SER A 468 -12.54 33.45 2.87
CA SER A 468 -11.30 34.23 2.80
C SER A 468 -10.12 33.49 2.18
N LYS A 469 -10.18 32.16 2.01
CA LYS A 469 -9.13 31.39 1.34
C LYS A 469 -9.09 31.65 -0.17
N LEU A 470 -10.14 32.22 -0.76
CA LEU A 470 -10.21 32.49 -2.21
C LEU A 470 -9.31 33.66 -2.62
N CYS A 471 -8.44 33.41 -3.58
CA CYS A 471 -7.62 34.43 -4.23
C CYS A 471 -8.42 35.12 -5.36
N PRO A 472 -8.67 36.43 -5.31
CA PRO A 472 -9.37 37.13 -6.36
C PRO A 472 -8.52 37.35 -7.63
N GLN A 473 -9.17 37.48 -8.79
CA GLN A 473 -8.49 37.59 -10.09
C GLN A 473 -7.67 38.88 -10.25
N LYS A 474 -8.00 39.93 -9.49
CA LYS A 474 -7.32 41.24 -9.56
C LYS A 474 -5.84 41.20 -9.14
N GLU A 475 -5.40 40.13 -8.51
CA GLU A 475 -4.01 39.94 -8.10
C GLU A 475 -3.14 39.64 -9.33
N SER A 476 -2.30 40.59 -9.72
CA SER A 476 -1.62 40.57 -11.03
C SER A 476 -0.43 39.60 -11.11
N VAL A 477 0.23 39.30 -9.98
CA VAL A 477 1.34 38.35 -9.91
C VAL A 477 1.18 37.49 -8.66
N LEU A 478 0.77 36.24 -8.85
CA LEU A 478 0.62 35.29 -7.75
C LEU A 478 1.97 34.65 -7.42
N THR A 479 2.51 34.93 -6.25
CA THR A 479 3.67 34.23 -5.68
C THR A 479 3.26 33.50 -4.41
N LEU A 480 3.99 32.45 -4.01
CA LEU A 480 3.69 31.75 -2.75
C LEU A 480 3.71 32.72 -1.57
N ARG A 481 4.75 33.58 -1.51
CA ARG A 481 4.88 34.58 -0.44
C ARG A 481 3.70 35.55 -0.37
N SER A 482 3.25 36.08 -1.52
CA SER A 482 2.14 37.06 -1.56
C SER A 482 0.80 36.43 -1.19
N LEU A 483 0.56 35.19 -1.61
CA LEU A 483 -0.64 34.42 -1.27
C LEU A 483 -0.69 34.13 0.24
N TRP A 484 0.42 33.65 0.81
CA TRP A 484 0.51 33.38 2.26
C TRP A 484 0.31 34.64 3.10
N ALA A 485 0.94 35.75 2.70
CA ALA A 485 0.79 37.03 3.39
C ALA A 485 -0.66 37.55 3.39
N SER A 486 -1.42 37.21 2.34
CA SER A 486 -2.82 37.59 2.19
C SER A 486 -3.80 36.58 2.79
N GLY A 487 -3.31 35.41 3.23
CA GLY A 487 -4.15 34.30 3.72
C GLY A 487 -4.92 33.57 2.62
N TYR A 488 -4.54 33.75 1.36
CA TYR A 488 -5.17 33.05 0.24
C TYR A 488 -4.56 31.66 0.06
N GLN A 489 -5.42 30.68 -0.23
CA GLN A 489 -5.03 29.29 -0.46
C GLN A 489 -5.70 28.67 -1.70
N VAL A 490 -6.75 29.28 -2.26
CA VAL A 490 -7.53 28.69 -3.35
C VAL A 490 -7.62 29.63 -4.55
N VAL A 491 -7.16 29.15 -5.71
CA VAL A 491 -7.42 29.75 -7.02
C VAL A 491 -8.54 28.96 -7.67
N LEU A 492 -9.70 29.59 -7.84
CA LEU A 492 -10.91 28.92 -8.35
C LEU A 492 -11.22 29.36 -9.78
N SER A 493 -10.88 28.51 -10.75
CA SER A 493 -11.23 28.68 -12.17
C SER A 493 -12.62 28.13 -12.44
N TYR A 494 -13.43 28.87 -13.20
CA TYR A 494 -14.81 28.48 -13.51
C TYR A 494 -15.19 28.79 -14.96
N ASP A 495 -15.38 27.74 -15.76
CA ASP A 495 -15.62 27.85 -17.21
C ASP A 495 -17.10 28.08 -17.56
N SER A 496 -17.63 29.24 -17.19
CA SER A 496 -18.97 29.70 -17.55
C SER A 496 -19.01 31.21 -17.63
N GLN A 497 -19.80 31.77 -18.54
CA GLN A 497 -20.01 33.22 -18.65
C GLN A 497 -20.56 33.83 -17.35
N THR A 498 -21.23 33.01 -16.54
CA THR A 498 -21.71 33.36 -15.19
C THR A 498 -20.56 33.86 -14.29
N ALA A 499 -19.36 33.32 -14.45
CA ALA A 499 -18.19 33.66 -13.64
C ALA A 499 -17.72 35.10 -13.83
N ALA A 500 -17.99 35.73 -14.99
CA ALA A 500 -17.57 37.11 -15.28
C ALA A 500 -18.13 38.16 -14.31
N ARG A 501 -19.18 37.82 -13.55
CA ARG A 501 -19.80 38.69 -12.54
C ARG A 501 -19.19 38.53 -11.14
N HIS A 502 -18.24 37.60 -10.97
CA HIS A 502 -17.67 37.23 -9.67
C HIS A 502 -16.15 37.46 -9.68
N PRO A 503 -15.65 38.57 -9.11
CA PRO A 503 -14.23 38.93 -9.16
C PRO A 503 -13.31 37.95 -8.41
N GLU A 504 -13.87 37.08 -7.59
CA GLU A 504 -13.16 36.00 -6.89
C GLU A 504 -12.88 34.78 -7.78
N LEU A 505 -13.51 34.69 -8.96
CA LEU A 505 -13.36 33.57 -9.88
C LEU A 505 -12.36 33.89 -10.99
N TRP A 506 -11.54 32.90 -11.32
CA TRP A 506 -10.57 32.98 -12.40
C TRP A 506 -11.19 32.47 -13.71
N PRO A 507 -10.72 32.98 -14.86
CA PRO A 507 -11.14 32.49 -16.16
C PRO A 507 -10.71 31.03 -16.35
N ALA A 508 -11.34 30.36 -17.32
CA ALA A 508 -11.01 29.01 -17.68
C ALA A 508 -9.50 28.84 -17.96
N ILE A 509 -8.90 27.85 -17.32
CA ILE A 509 -7.49 27.51 -17.50
C ILE A 509 -7.36 26.64 -18.77
N PRO A 510 -6.55 27.05 -19.77
CA PRO A 510 -6.33 26.25 -20.97
C PRO A 510 -5.73 24.88 -20.64
N TYR A 511 -6.27 23.84 -21.28
CA TYR A 511 -5.83 22.47 -21.11
C TYR A 511 -5.35 21.90 -22.45
N TRP A 512 -4.07 21.59 -22.56
CA TRP A 512 -3.49 20.89 -23.71
C TRP A 512 -3.79 19.40 -23.62
N TRP A 513 -4.85 19.00 -24.28
CA TRP A 513 -5.30 17.61 -24.35
C TRP A 513 -4.99 17.02 -25.72
N ALA A 514 -4.05 16.07 -25.77
CA ALA A 514 -3.61 15.47 -27.01
C ALA A 514 -4.69 14.61 -27.71
N ASN A 515 -5.60 14.04 -26.91
CA ASN A 515 -6.55 13.03 -27.37
C ASN A 515 -5.86 11.90 -28.17
N GLN A 516 -4.80 11.34 -27.60
CA GLN A 516 -3.98 10.30 -28.23
C GLN A 516 -3.92 9.04 -27.36
N ARG A 517 -3.86 7.88 -28.01
CA ARG A 517 -3.77 6.56 -27.37
C ARG A 517 -2.35 6.10 -27.04
N THR A 518 -1.33 6.79 -27.55
CA THR A 518 0.08 6.42 -27.36
C THR A 518 0.86 7.56 -26.72
N ALA A 519 1.85 7.22 -25.90
CA ALA A 519 2.78 8.19 -25.32
C ALA A 519 3.42 9.08 -26.39
N GLN A 520 3.84 8.47 -27.50
CA GLN A 520 4.47 9.21 -28.59
C GLN A 520 3.54 10.24 -29.21
N GLY A 521 2.25 9.91 -29.38
CA GLY A 521 1.25 10.86 -29.88
C GLY A 521 1.05 12.02 -28.91
N VAL A 522 0.94 11.72 -27.60
CA VAL A 522 0.85 12.76 -26.55
C VAL A 522 2.07 13.67 -26.57
N ILE A 523 3.27 13.09 -26.60
CA ILE A 523 4.54 13.83 -26.63
C ILE A 523 4.63 14.73 -27.86
N SER A 524 4.35 14.20 -29.05
CA SER A 524 4.39 14.98 -30.29
C SER A 524 3.42 16.16 -30.27
N TYR A 525 2.22 15.98 -29.71
CA TYR A 525 1.25 17.06 -29.54
C TYR A 525 1.72 18.12 -28.53
N LEU A 526 2.25 17.70 -27.38
CA LEU A 526 2.73 18.63 -26.35
C LEU A 526 3.97 19.40 -26.82
N ASP A 527 4.90 18.74 -27.52
CA ASP A 527 6.07 19.40 -28.11
C ASP A 527 5.66 20.42 -29.19
N TRP A 528 4.66 20.10 -30.02
CA TRP A 528 4.12 21.03 -31.01
C TRP A 528 3.52 22.29 -30.36
N ASN A 529 2.70 22.12 -29.32
CA ASN A 529 2.15 23.27 -28.57
C ASN A 529 3.25 24.08 -27.88
N ARG A 530 4.24 23.41 -27.30
CA ARG A 530 5.41 24.05 -26.69
C ARG A 530 6.19 24.90 -27.70
N ASP A 531 6.32 24.44 -28.94
CA ASP A 531 7.03 25.16 -30.00
C ASP A 531 6.23 26.36 -30.54
N LEU A 532 4.90 26.35 -30.45
CA LEU A 532 4.05 27.52 -30.71
C LEU A 532 4.13 28.58 -29.60
N GLY A 533 4.48 28.17 -28.38
CA GLY A 533 4.60 29.01 -27.21
C GLY A 533 3.49 28.75 -26.19
N ARG A 534 3.84 28.82 -24.91
CA ARG A 534 2.89 28.65 -23.80
C ARG A 534 1.83 29.77 -23.73
N PRO A 535 0.60 29.49 -23.27
CA PRO A 535 -0.40 30.52 -22.98
C PRO A 535 0.06 31.48 -21.89
N GLU A 536 -0.52 32.68 -21.89
CA GLU A 536 -0.41 33.61 -20.77
C GLU A 536 -1.15 33.07 -19.54
N GLY A 537 -0.54 33.19 -18.36
CA GLY A 537 -1.12 32.72 -17.11
C GLY A 537 -0.93 31.21 -16.85
N PHE A 538 -1.90 30.63 -16.14
CA PHE A 538 -1.95 29.20 -15.85
C PHE A 538 -2.34 28.42 -17.10
N PHE A 539 -1.74 27.26 -17.30
CA PHE A 539 -2.15 26.31 -18.34
C PHE A 539 -1.70 24.90 -17.95
N VAL A 540 -2.41 23.91 -18.49
CA VAL A 540 -2.19 22.50 -18.17
C VAL A 540 -1.64 21.76 -19.38
N SER A 541 -0.57 20.99 -19.16
CA SER A 541 -0.08 19.97 -20.08
C SER A 541 -0.58 18.60 -19.63
N GLY A 542 -1.54 18.04 -20.35
CA GLY A 542 -2.14 16.75 -20.04
C GLY A 542 -1.31 15.57 -20.56
N LEU A 543 -0.86 14.72 -19.65
CA LEU A 543 -0.21 13.43 -19.95
C LEU A 543 -1.22 12.29 -20.11
N ASN A 544 -2.52 12.59 -19.95
CA ASN A 544 -3.61 11.63 -20.03
C ASN A 544 -3.77 11.07 -21.45
N LEU A 545 -3.90 9.75 -21.55
CA LEU A 545 -4.13 9.04 -22.81
C LEU A 545 -5.64 8.83 -23.02
N THR A 546 -6.05 8.66 -24.26
CA THR A 546 -7.45 8.36 -24.61
C THR A 546 -7.54 7.13 -25.49
N ALA A 547 -8.62 6.37 -25.35
CA ALA A 547 -8.92 5.24 -26.22
C ALA A 547 -10.19 5.51 -27.01
N ASP A 548 -10.11 5.35 -28.33
CA ASP A 548 -11.29 5.43 -29.18
C ASP A 548 -12.18 4.18 -29.01
N ARG A 549 -13.44 4.29 -29.47
CA ARG A 549 -14.44 3.22 -29.33
C ARG A 549 -13.97 1.91 -29.96
N ARG A 550 -13.29 1.96 -31.10
CA ARG A 550 -12.78 0.77 -31.79
C ARG A 550 -11.73 0.07 -30.93
N TYR A 551 -10.77 0.84 -30.39
CA TYR A 551 -9.73 0.31 -29.51
C TYR A 551 -10.32 -0.34 -28.26
N ILE A 552 -11.31 0.30 -27.63
CA ILE A 552 -12.02 -0.23 -26.46
C ILE A 552 -12.66 -1.58 -26.79
N THR A 553 -13.35 -1.69 -27.94
CA THR A 553 -13.99 -2.94 -28.37
C THR A 553 -13.01 -4.05 -28.73
N GLU A 554 -11.87 -3.71 -29.34
CA GLU A 554 -10.83 -4.68 -29.73
C GLU A 554 -9.98 -5.14 -28.53
N ASN A 555 -10.00 -4.40 -27.40
CA ASN A 555 -9.18 -4.68 -26.22
C ASN A 555 -10.02 -4.88 -24.94
N PRO A 556 -10.90 -5.91 -24.89
CA PRO A 556 -11.85 -6.09 -23.79
C PRO A 556 -11.21 -6.47 -22.45
N LYS A 557 -9.92 -6.83 -22.42
CA LYS A 557 -9.15 -7.11 -21.20
C LYS A 557 -8.34 -5.92 -20.69
N GLN A 558 -8.31 -4.81 -21.42
CA GLN A 558 -7.59 -3.60 -21.03
C GLN A 558 -8.51 -2.57 -20.36
N SER A 559 -7.89 -1.60 -19.73
CA SER A 559 -8.50 -0.44 -19.08
C SER A 559 -7.66 0.81 -19.35
N LEU A 560 -8.20 1.98 -19.00
CA LEU A 560 -7.43 3.22 -19.07
C LEU A 560 -6.18 3.15 -18.18
N ARG A 561 -6.25 2.46 -17.03
CA ARG A 561 -5.12 2.19 -16.15
C ARG A 561 -4.00 1.43 -16.84
N THR A 562 -4.32 0.29 -17.44
CA THR A 562 -3.31 -0.54 -18.12
C THR A 562 -2.70 0.19 -19.31
N LEU A 563 -3.50 0.99 -20.02
CA LEU A 563 -3.00 1.84 -21.12
C LEU A 563 -2.02 2.90 -20.61
N THR A 564 -2.37 3.58 -19.52
CA THR A 564 -1.52 4.60 -18.89
C THR A 564 -0.20 4.01 -18.39
N PHE A 565 -0.26 2.88 -17.68
CA PHE A 565 0.93 2.28 -17.07
C PHE A 565 1.89 1.73 -18.13
N SER A 566 1.37 1.12 -19.19
CA SER A 566 2.20 0.62 -20.30
C SER A 566 2.90 1.73 -21.09
N ASN A 567 2.35 2.94 -21.08
CA ASN A 567 2.90 4.12 -21.76
C ASN A 567 3.74 5.03 -20.83
N TRP A 568 3.68 4.80 -19.52
CA TRP A 568 4.28 5.66 -18.50
C TRP A 568 5.77 5.85 -18.70
N GLU A 569 6.52 4.79 -18.99
CA GLU A 569 7.98 4.86 -19.11
C GLU A 569 8.44 5.84 -20.20
N CYS A 570 7.67 5.95 -21.28
CA CYS A 570 7.93 6.90 -22.36
C CYS A 570 7.59 8.34 -21.93
N LEU A 571 6.42 8.53 -21.31
CA LEU A 571 5.99 9.83 -20.79
C LEU A 571 6.90 10.35 -19.68
N ARG A 572 7.37 9.47 -18.80
CA ARG A 572 8.32 9.76 -17.71
C ARG A 572 9.60 10.37 -18.26
N LYS A 573 10.23 9.73 -19.26
CA LYS A 573 11.46 10.23 -19.89
C LYS A 573 11.27 11.61 -20.51
N TRP A 574 10.14 11.84 -21.15
CA TRP A 574 9.81 13.16 -21.69
C TRP A 574 9.64 14.19 -20.57
N LEU A 575 8.89 13.86 -19.51
CA LEU A 575 8.62 14.73 -18.36
C LEU A 575 9.92 15.16 -17.65
N GLU A 576 10.86 14.22 -17.46
CA GLU A 576 12.18 14.47 -16.87
C GLU A 576 12.99 15.54 -17.61
N GLY A 577 12.80 15.65 -18.92
CA GLY A 577 13.46 16.64 -19.78
C GLY A 577 12.88 18.05 -19.67
N GLN A 578 11.68 18.22 -19.11
CA GLN A 578 10.99 19.51 -19.12
C GLN A 578 11.55 20.50 -18.11
N ALA A 579 11.25 21.78 -18.27
CA ALA A 579 11.64 22.82 -17.33
C ALA A 579 10.50 23.84 -17.13
N PRO A 580 10.27 24.30 -15.90
CA PRO A 580 9.38 25.42 -15.65
C PRO A 580 10.14 26.75 -15.80
N GLY A 581 9.38 27.84 -15.77
CA GLY A 581 9.89 29.21 -15.84
C GLY A 581 9.15 30.10 -16.84
N PRO A 582 9.66 31.33 -17.04
CA PRO A 582 9.05 32.32 -17.93
C PRO A 582 9.38 32.11 -19.41
N ASP A 583 10.23 31.13 -19.75
CA ASP A 583 10.60 30.88 -21.15
C ASP A 583 9.37 30.39 -21.94
N PRO A 584 9.17 30.82 -23.21
CA PRO A 584 8.02 30.42 -24.01
C PRO A 584 7.82 28.91 -24.16
N LYS A 585 8.90 28.12 -24.02
CA LYS A 585 8.88 26.65 -24.07
C LYS A 585 8.75 25.98 -22.70
N SER A 586 8.64 26.75 -21.62
CA SER A 586 8.49 26.19 -20.28
C SER A 586 7.09 25.67 -20.03
N LEU A 587 6.97 24.65 -19.19
CA LEU A 587 5.69 24.11 -18.74
C LEU A 587 5.28 24.70 -17.39
N ASN A 588 3.98 24.65 -17.08
CA ASN A 588 3.43 25.08 -15.80
C ASN A 588 2.76 23.90 -15.07
N ILE A 589 1.44 23.74 -15.21
CA ILE A 589 0.72 22.62 -14.58
C ILE A 589 0.89 21.39 -15.48
N ILE A 590 1.22 20.26 -14.88
CA ILE A 590 1.37 18.97 -15.58
C ILE A 590 0.41 17.99 -14.93
N ALA A 591 -0.62 17.60 -15.66
CA ALA A 591 -1.69 16.76 -15.17
C ALA A 591 -1.65 15.34 -15.75
N GLY A 592 -2.09 14.35 -14.99
CA GLY A 592 -2.17 12.97 -15.44
C GLY A 592 -3.19 12.13 -14.69
N ASP A 593 -3.32 10.89 -15.14
CA ASP A 593 -4.21 9.88 -14.57
C ASP A 593 -3.46 8.98 -13.57
N PHE A 594 -4.20 8.41 -12.62
CA PHE A 594 -3.75 7.44 -11.61
C PHE A 594 -2.59 7.96 -10.75
N VAL A 595 -2.85 9.08 -10.06
CA VAL A 595 -1.92 9.68 -9.11
C VAL A 595 -1.67 8.72 -7.95
N GLY A 596 -0.40 8.52 -7.59
CA GLY A 596 0.02 7.66 -6.49
C GLY A 596 0.87 6.48 -6.98
N PRO A 597 0.29 5.49 -7.67
CA PRO A 597 1.06 4.39 -8.26
C PRO A 597 2.15 4.84 -9.24
N LEU A 598 1.90 5.93 -9.97
CA LEU A 598 2.87 6.56 -10.85
C LEU A 598 3.53 7.76 -10.13
N PRO A 599 4.86 7.94 -10.22
CA PRO A 599 5.57 9.00 -9.50
C PRO A 599 5.39 10.40 -10.12
N LEU A 600 4.22 10.72 -10.70
CA LEU A 600 3.96 11.99 -11.37
C LEU A 600 4.27 13.20 -10.47
N CYS A 601 3.78 13.21 -9.23
CA CYS A 601 3.94 14.35 -8.33
C CYS A 601 5.41 14.63 -8.00
N SER A 602 6.16 13.61 -7.60
CA SER A 602 7.58 13.78 -7.25
C SER A 602 8.40 14.26 -8.45
N LEU A 603 8.11 13.75 -9.66
CA LEU A 603 8.74 14.19 -10.89
C LEU A 603 8.49 15.67 -11.18
N VAL A 604 7.22 16.09 -11.15
CA VAL A 604 6.81 17.47 -11.45
C VAL A 604 7.36 18.44 -10.40
N ILE A 605 7.27 18.10 -9.11
CA ILE A 605 7.82 18.92 -8.01
C ILE A 605 9.33 19.08 -8.17
N ALA A 606 10.05 18.01 -8.51
CA ALA A 606 11.51 18.05 -8.70
C ALA A 606 11.94 18.98 -9.84
N LEU A 607 11.09 19.25 -10.84
CA LEU A 607 11.41 20.18 -11.92
C LEU A 607 11.64 21.61 -11.40
N ASN A 608 11.04 22.00 -10.28
CA ASN A 608 11.25 23.33 -9.69
C ASN A 608 12.71 23.56 -9.26
N LYS A 609 13.48 22.50 -8.94
CA LYS A 609 14.92 22.60 -8.64
C LYS A 609 15.72 23.18 -9.82
N LYS A 610 15.25 23.01 -11.06
CA LYS A 610 15.90 23.55 -12.27
C LYS A 610 15.84 25.09 -12.34
N LEU A 611 14.91 25.72 -11.63
CA LEU A 611 14.83 27.19 -11.55
C LEU A 611 16.02 27.79 -10.81
N LEU A 612 16.50 27.11 -9.75
CA LEU A 612 17.65 27.55 -8.95
C LEU A 612 18.95 27.49 -9.75
N GLN A 613 19.13 26.44 -10.56
CA GLN A 613 20.30 26.27 -11.42
C GLN A 613 20.41 27.39 -12.46
N LYS A 614 19.29 27.81 -13.05
CA LYS A 614 19.25 28.92 -14.02
C LYS A 614 19.57 30.27 -13.36
N ASN A 615 19.16 30.49 -12.12
CA ASN A 615 19.43 31.72 -11.40
C ASN A 615 20.92 31.84 -11.02
N ALA A 616 21.56 30.74 -10.62
CA ALA A 616 23.01 30.71 -10.32
C ALA A 616 23.87 31.02 -11.56
N VAL A 617 23.47 30.54 -12.75
CA VAL A 617 24.18 30.79 -14.02
C VAL A 617 24.02 32.24 -14.50
N ARG A 618 22.97 32.95 -14.10
CA ARG A 618 22.76 34.38 -14.46
C ARG A 618 23.48 35.37 -13.52
N GLN A 619 23.97 34.90 -12.37
CA GLN A 619 24.70 35.73 -11.40
C GLN A 619 26.23 35.63 -11.52
N ASN A 620 26.71 34.70 -12.36
CA ASN A 620 28.09 34.64 -12.86
C ASN A 620 28.14 35.19 -14.28
#